data_AF-A0A1Z8X0Y2-F1
#
_entry.id   AF-A0A1Z8X0Y2-F1
#
_cell.length_a   1.000
_cell.length_b   1.000
_cell.length_c   1.000
_cell.angle_alpha   90.00
_cell.angle_beta   90.00
_cell.angle_gamma   90.00
#
_symmetry.space_group_name_H-M   'P 1'
#
loop_
_entity.id
_entity.type
_entity.pdbx_description
1 polymer ?
#
loop_
_entity_poly.entity_id
_entity_poly.type
_entity_poly.pdbx_seq_one_letter_code
_entity_poly.pdbx_strand_id
1 'polypeptide(L)'
;MNKKKYVFNKALALELVELVNSIETKGIEPVLKALEDIEKQSGNTKGSWGYYANKFKSLLLDKSDSIPFSIFASGGNSKLPFVSFSTIPGATCPGAGECLDFCYSFKAWRYPAAFFRQLQNFYLMNSKEGREVIANEFKNLKLKKGKSFLNLRLYVDGDFKNINELTFWMNLLFLRPEIKAYGYSKSWKEFLIYDSLKLTFPENYKLNLSSGSLHGANQDIKERMNALSCTRGEFVAVKIAKEFDAPIGNRSKEYNRAVRNAVNGKAFVCPGLCGSCTPNGHACGSERFKDVTIAIATH
;
A
#
# COMPACT_ATOMS: atom_id res chain seq x y z
N MET A 1 -8.52 2.59 -40.88
CA MET A 1 -7.40 3.05 -40.02
C MET A 1 -7.49 2.35 -38.67
N ASN A 2 -6.55 1.45 -38.36
CA ASN A 2 -6.44 0.90 -37.01
C ASN A 2 -6.06 2.03 -36.05
N LYS A 3 -7.03 2.55 -35.27
CA LYS A 3 -6.73 3.51 -34.20
C LYS A 3 -5.76 2.82 -33.24
N LYS A 4 -4.51 3.29 -33.21
CA LYS A 4 -3.49 2.81 -32.30
C LYS A 4 -4.07 2.93 -30.89
N LYS A 5 -4.24 1.81 -30.19
CA LYS A 5 -4.80 1.78 -28.83
C LYS A 5 -3.91 2.65 -27.95
N TYR A 6 -4.49 3.65 -27.28
CA TYR A 6 -3.76 4.47 -26.33
C TYR A 6 -3.12 3.61 -25.25
N VAL A 7 -1.83 3.81 -24.99
CA VAL A 7 -1.05 3.08 -23.98
C VAL A 7 -0.60 4.07 -22.92
N PHE A 8 -1.28 4.08 -21.78
CA PHE A 8 -0.81 4.75 -20.58
C PHE A 8 0.25 3.88 -19.90
N ASN A 9 1.50 4.32 -19.93
CA ASN A 9 2.63 3.57 -19.39
C ASN A 9 3.13 4.18 -18.06
N LYS A 10 4.13 3.54 -17.43
CA LYS A 10 4.70 4.00 -16.17
C LYS A 10 5.25 5.43 -16.23
N ALA A 11 5.82 5.85 -17.36
CA ALA A 11 6.39 7.19 -17.51
C ALA A 11 5.29 8.26 -17.46
N LEU A 12 4.21 8.09 -18.23
CA LEU A 12 3.04 8.97 -18.21
C LEU A 12 2.37 9.01 -16.83
N ALA A 13 2.31 7.86 -16.16
CA ALA A 13 1.79 7.77 -14.79
C ALA A 13 2.61 8.60 -13.80
N LEU A 14 3.93 8.51 -13.86
CA LEU A 14 4.84 9.28 -13.00
C LEU A 14 4.80 10.77 -13.33
N GLU A 15 4.73 11.14 -14.61
CA GLU A 15 4.58 12.54 -15.03
C GLU A 15 3.29 13.15 -14.43
N LEU A 16 2.16 12.45 -14.53
CA LEU A 16 0.92 12.93 -13.93
C LEU A 16 1.00 13.04 -12.40
N VAL A 17 1.69 12.10 -11.73
CA VAL A 17 1.94 12.17 -10.29
C VAL A 17 2.73 13.42 -9.92
N GLU A 18 3.79 13.73 -10.66
CA GLU A 18 4.61 14.93 -10.43
C GLU A 18 3.78 16.22 -10.64
N LEU A 19 2.96 16.25 -11.69
CA LEU A 19 2.04 17.38 -11.93
C LEU A 19 1.10 17.56 -10.73
N VAL A 20 0.48 16.47 -10.24
CA VAL A 20 -0.40 16.50 -9.05
C VAL A 20 0.35 16.94 -7.79
N ASN A 21 1.57 16.48 -7.58
CA ASN A 21 2.40 16.87 -6.45
C ASN A 21 2.81 18.36 -6.50
N SER A 22 2.79 18.96 -7.69
CA SER A 22 3.15 20.36 -7.90
C SER A 22 1.97 21.34 -7.89
N ILE A 23 0.73 20.89 -7.65
CA ILE A 23 -0.47 21.75 -7.69
C ILE A 23 -0.32 23.00 -6.81
N GLU A 24 0.20 22.86 -5.59
CA GLU A 24 0.35 23.99 -4.66
C GLU A 24 1.31 25.07 -5.19
N THR A 25 2.30 24.69 -6.00
CA THR A 25 3.33 25.62 -6.50
C THR A 25 3.12 26.06 -7.94
N LYS A 26 2.46 25.24 -8.77
CA LYS A 26 2.30 25.45 -10.22
C LYS A 26 0.85 25.62 -10.67
N GLY A 27 -0.11 25.56 -9.76
CA GLY A 27 -1.54 25.59 -10.09
C GLY A 27 -2.05 24.25 -10.61
N ILE A 28 -3.37 24.18 -10.82
CA ILE A 28 -4.07 22.97 -11.28
C ILE A 28 -4.04 22.81 -12.80
N GLU A 29 -3.82 23.89 -13.54
CA GLU A 29 -3.92 23.98 -15.01
C GLU A 29 -3.05 22.94 -15.74
N PRO A 30 -1.79 22.70 -15.35
CA PRO A 30 -0.97 21.65 -15.98
C PRO A 30 -1.58 20.25 -15.80
N VAL A 31 -2.18 19.98 -14.64
CA VAL A 31 -2.82 18.70 -14.35
C VAL A 31 -4.08 18.54 -15.19
N LEU A 32 -4.92 19.57 -15.27
CA LEU A 32 -6.14 19.57 -16.07
C LEU A 32 -5.83 19.30 -17.54
N LYS A 33 -4.81 19.97 -18.10
CA LYS A 33 -4.36 19.73 -19.47
C LYS A 33 -3.93 18.28 -19.70
N ALA A 34 -3.12 17.71 -18.79
CA ALA A 34 -2.71 16.31 -18.90
C ALA A 34 -3.91 15.34 -18.86
N LEU A 35 -4.89 15.60 -18.00
CA LEU A 35 -6.12 14.79 -17.91
C LEU A 35 -6.98 14.87 -19.17
N GLU A 36 -7.10 16.07 -19.77
CA GLU A 36 -7.78 16.26 -21.06
C GLU A 36 -7.07 15.54 -22.20
N ASP A 37 -5.74 15.53 -22.21
CA ASP A 37 -4.98 14.83 -23.24
C ASP A 37 -5.14 13.30 -23.11
N ILE A 38 -5.19 12.77 -21.88
CA ILE A 38 -5.54 11.37 -21.62
C ILE A 38 -6.96 11.06 -22.12
N GLU A 39 -7.92 11.93 -21.82
CA GLU A 39 -9.31 11.81 -22.26
C GLU A 39 -9.42 11.76 -23.79
N LYS A 40 -8.84 12.74 -24.49
CA LYS A 40 -8.87 12.83 -25.96
C LYS A 40 -8.26 11.60 -26.63
N GLN A 41 -7.18 11.06 -26.08
CA GLN A 41 -6.46 9.94 -26.67
C GLN A 41 -7.12 8.57 -26.40
N SER A 42 -7.78 8.42 -25.26
CA SER A 42 -8.31 7.11 -24.82
C SER A 42 -9.83 6.99 -24.84
N GLY A 43 -10.54 8.09 -25.07
CA GLY A 43 -12.00 8.17 -25.06
C GLY A 43 -12.60 8.07 -23.65
N ASN A 44 -13.90 8.34 -23.55
CA ASN A 44 -14.62 8.45 -22.26
C ASN A 44 -15.51 7.23 -21.93
N THR A 45 -15.26 6.07 -22.55
CA THR A 45 -16.04 4.86 -22.28
C THR A 45 -15.71 4.28 -20.91
N LYS A 46 -16.72 3.85 -20.13
CA LYS A 46 -16.51 3.22 -18.82
C LYS A 46 -15.40 2.17 -18.86
N GLY A 47 -14.39 2.34 -18.00
CA GLY A 47 -13.23 1.46 -17.94
C GLY A 47 -11.99 1.94 -18.71
N SER A 48 -12.12 2.97 -19.57
CA SER A 48 -10.99 3.59 -20.27
C SER A 48 -10.17 4.50 -19.34
N TRP A 49 -8.96 4.86 -19.76
CA TRP A 49 -8.14 5.86 -19.07
C TRP A 49 -8.84 7.22 -18.99
N GLY A 50 -9.46 7.66 -20.08
CA GLY A 50 -10.15 8.94 -20.20
C GLY A 50 -11.38 9.04 -19.32
N TYR A 51 -12.11 7.93 -19.16
CA TYR A 51 -13.21 7.84 -18.21
C TYR A 51 -12.74 8.14 -16.77
N TYR A 52 -11.65 7.52 -16.32
CA TYR A 52 -11.15 7.76 -14.97
C TYR A 52 -10.38 9.08 -14.83
N ALA A 53 -9.75 9.57 -15.91
CA ALA A 53 -9.16 10.91 -15.95
C ALA A 53 -10.24 11.98 -15.74
N ASN A 54 -11.39 11.84 -16.40
CA ASN A 54 -12.55 12.72 -16.18
C ASN A 54 -13.09 12.67 -14.76
N LYS A 55 -13.19 11.47 -14.18
CA LYS A 55 -13.58 11.33 -12.77
C LYS A 55 -12.58 12.01 -11.83
N PHE A 56 -11.29 11.91 -12.09
CA PHE A 56 -10.28 12.60 -11.27
C PHE A 56 -10.30 14.12 -11.52
N LYS A 57 -10.54 14.56 -12.76
CA LYS A 57 -10.73 15.97 -13.13
C LYS A 57 -11.87 16.61 -12.33
N SER A 58 -13.00 15.91 -12.15
CA SER A 58 -14.11 16.42 -11.35
C SER A 58 -13.73 16.62 -9.87
N LEU A 59 -12.87 15.78 -9.28
CA LEU A 59 -12.35 16.02 -7.92
C LEU A 59 -11.57 17.32 -7.81
N LEU A 60 -10.82 17.70 -8.86
CA LEU A 60 -9.99 18.90 -8.84
C LEU A 60 -10.81 20.18 -9.06
N LEU A 61 -11.88 20.10 -9.86
CA LEU A 61 -12.72 21.24 -10.23
C LEU A 61 -13.89 21.44 -9.29
N ASP A 62 -14.60 20.36 -8.98
CA ASP A 62 -15.77 20.38 -8.13
C ASP A 62 -15.30 20.19 -6.69
N LYS A 63 -15.25 21.29 -5.91
CA LYS A 63 -15.11 21.23 -4.44
C LYS A 63 -16.30 20.56 -3.74
N SER A 64 -17.07 19.74 -4.45
CA SER A 64 -18.20 18.99 -3.90
C SER A 64 -17.72 17.96 -2.89
N ASP A 65 -18.57 17.63 -1.92
CA ASP A 65 -18.32 16.58 -0.92
C ASP A 65 -18.19 15.16 -1.51
N SER A 66 -18.31 14.99 -2.83
CA SER A 66 -18.31 13.69 -3.49
C SER A 66 -16.91 13.29 -4.00
N ILE A 67 -16.30 12.29 -3.35
CA ILE A 67 -15.07 11.66 -3.82
C ILE A 67 -15.36 10.68 -4.97
N PRO A 68 -14.70 10.82 -6.14
CA PRO A 68 -15.01 9.99 -7.31
C PRO A 68 -14.53 8.54 -7.20
N PHE A 69 -13.54 8.27 -6.35
CA PHE A 69 -13.02 6.93 -6.07
C PHE A 69 -13.20 6.61 -4.59
N SER A 70 -13.44 5.34 -4.27
CA SER A 70 -13.43 4.90 -2.87
C SER A 70 -12.03 5.04 -2.30
N ILE A 71 -11.88 5.67 -1.13
CA ILE A 71 -10.58 5.82 -0.46
C ILE A 71 -10.02 4.46 -0.05
N PHE A 72 -10.89 3.62 0.53
CA PHE A 72 -10.57 2.25 0.91
C PHE A 72 -11.14 1.24 -0.09
N ALA A 73 -10.37 0.18 -0.37
CA ALA A 73 -10.86 -0.97 -1.12
C ALA A 73 -11.54 -1.96 -0.15
N SER A 74 -12.76 -1.63 0.30
CA SER A 74 -13.47 -2.39 1.34
C SER A 74 -13.91 -3.80 0.92
N GLY A 75 -14.04 -4.05 -0.38
CA GLY A 75 -14.36 -5.37 -0.93
C GLY A 75 -13.18 -6.33 -1.02
N GLY A 76 -11.95 -5.86 -0.79
CA GLY A 76 -10.74 -6.64 -1.01
C GLY A 76 -10.57 -7.10 -2.46
N ASN A 77 -9.72 -8.11 -2.66
CA ASN A 77 -9.59 -8.87 -3.90
C ASN A 77 -9.36 -10.36 -3.58
N SER A 78 -9.25 -11.20 -4.61
CA SER A 78 -9.09 -12.65 -4.46
C SER A 78 -7.86 -13.09 -3.65
N LYS A 79 -6.83 -12.25 -3.52
CA LYS A 79 -5.62 -12.52 -2.72
C LYS A 79 -5.63 -11.83 -1.36
N LEU A 80 -6.29 -10.67 -1.25
CA LEU A 80 -6.34 -9.84 -0.06
C LEU A 80 -7.81 -9.50 0.26
N PRO A 81 -8.50 -10.28 1.10
CA PRO A 81 -9.92 -10.12 1.39
C PRO A 81 -10.23 -9.02 2.42
N PHE A 82 -9.22 -8.23 2.79
CA PHE A 82 -9.30 -7.21 3.83
C PHE A 82 -9.57 -5.83 3.23
N VAL A 83 -10.07 -4.91 4.06
CA VAL A 83 -10.07 -3.49 3.70
C VAL A 83 -8.62 -3.07 3.47
N SER A 84 -8.38 -2.25 2.47
CA SER A 84 -7.03 -1.77 2.19
C SER A 84 -7.01 -0.30 1.77
N PHE A 85 -5.90 0.35 2.11
CA PHE A 85 -5.56 1.67 1.65
C PHE A 85 -4.29 1.58 0.78
N SER A 86 -4.27 2.33 -0.32
CA SER A 86 -3.10 2.47 -1.19
C SER A 86 -2.95 3.93 -1.58
N THR A 87 -1.71 4.36 -1.78
CA THR A 87 -1.35 5.62 -2.44
C THR A 87 -0.40 5.32 -3.61
N ILE A 88 0.26 6.34 -4.16
CA ILE A 88 1.18 6.21 -5.28
C ILE A 88 2.51 5.55 -4.84
N PRO A 89 2.86 4.35 -5.35
CA PRO A 89 4.18 3.75 -5.14
C PRO A 89 5.29 4.57 -5.81
N GLY A 90 6.47 4.58 -5.21
CA GLY A 90 7.63 5.33 -5.68
C GLY A 90 7.64 6.78 -5.24
N ALA A 91 6.52 7.50 -5.36
CA ALA A 91 6.44 8.91 -4.96
C ALA A 91 6.28 9.13 -3.44
N THR A 92 5.77 8.14 -2.72
CA THR A 92 5.51 8.20 -1.26
C THR A 92 6.44 7.32 -0.45
N CYS A 93 7.51 6.79 -1.05
CA CYS A 93 8.34 5.75 -0.45
C CYS A 93 9.76 6.26 -0.14
N PRO A 94 9.96 7.10 0.90
CA PRO A 94 11.26 7.71 1.19
C PRO A 94 12.35 6.70 1.54
N GLY A 95 11.98 5.54 2.09
CA GLY A 95 12.92 4.45 2.41
C GLY A 95 13.07 3.38 1.33
N ALA A 96 12.47 3.57 0.14
CA ALA A 96 12.58 2.60 -0.95
C ALA A 96 13.99 2.61 -1.56
N GLY A 97 14.63 1.43 -1.60
CA GLY A 97 15.90 1.23 -2.30
C GLY A 97 15.70 0.42 -3.57
N GLU A 98 16.45 -0.68 -3.70
CA GLU A 98 16.37 -1.63 -4.82
C GLU A 98 14.95 -2.11 -5.15
N CYS A 99 14.02 -2.03 -4.19
CA CYS A 99 12.64 -2.42 -4.43
C CYS A 99 11.95 -1.62 -5.54
N LEU A 100 12.42 -0.42 -5.90
CA LEU A 100 11.84 0.36 -6.99
C LEU A 100 12.02 -0.32 -8.36
N ASP A 101 13.08 -1.12 -8.53
CA ASP A 101 13.38 -1.82 -9.79
C ASP A 101 12.41 -2.97 -10.04
N PHE A 102 11.97 -3.63 -8.97
CA PHE A 102 11.06 -4.79 -9.03
C PHE A 102 9.70 -4.53 -8.37
N CYS A 103 9.34 -3.26 -8.14
CA CYS A 103 8.14 -2.89 -7.40
C CYS A 103 6.87 -3.44 -8.07
N TYR A 104 6.25 -4.42 -7.42
CA TYR A 104 5.05 -5.10 -7.94
C TYR A 104 3.86 -4.14 -8.08
N SER A 105 3.79 -3.07 -7.27
CA SER A 105 2.71 -2.09 -7.31
C SER A 105 2.58 -1.38 -8.67
N PHE A 106 3.69 -1.20 -9.42
CA PHE A 106 3.61 -0.65 -10.78
C PHE A 106 2.88 -1.59 -11.75
N LYS A 107 2.81 -2.90 -11.49
CA LYS A 107 2.02 -3.83 -12.31
C LYS A 107 0.51 -3.55 -12.21
N ALA A 108 0.05 -2.95 -11.11
CA ALA A 108 -1.35 -2.57 -10.95
C ALA A 108 -1.76 -1.41 -11.87
N TRP A 109 -0.81 -0.59 -12.33
CA TRP A 109 -1.06 0.55 -13.21
C TRP A 109 -1.47 0.18 -14.63
N ARG A 110 -1.53 -1.12 -14.96
CA ARG A 110 -2.25 -1.58 -16.16
C ARG A 110 -3.77 -1.42 -16.06
N TYR A 111 -4.30 -1.18 -14.85
CA TYR A 111 -5.72 -0.96 -14.58
C TYR A 111 -5.97 0.51 -14.23
N PRO A 112 -6.66 1.28 -15.09
CA PRO A 112 -6.93 2.70 -14.87
C PRO A 112 -7.56 3.03 -13.50
N ALA A 113 -8.56 2.23 -13.09
CA ALA A 113 -9.28 2.43 -11.84
C ALA A 113 -8.36 2.34 -10.60
N ALA A 114 -7.37 1.43 -10.65
CA ALA A 114 -6.43 1.23 -9.55
C ALA A 114 -5.47 2.43 -9.45
N PHE A 115 -4.91 2.87 -10.57
CA PHE A 115 -4.02 4.03 -10.63
C PHE A 115 -4.73 5.30 -10.17
N PHE A 116 -5.91 5.65 -10.71
CA PHE A 116 -6.58 6.90 -10.34
C PHE A 116 -7.09 6.92 -8.90
N ARG A 117 -7.44 5.76 -8.31
CA ARG A 117 -7.70 5.68 -6.86
C ARG A 117 -6.45 5.98 -6.04
N GLN A 118 -5.30 5.41 -6.43
CA GLN A 118 -4.02 5.70 -5.78
C GLN A 118 -3.65 7.20 -5.92
N LEU A 119 -3.88 7.79 -7.10
CA LEU A 119 -3.63 9.20 -7.37
C LEU A 119 -4.54 10.12 -6.55
N GLN A 120 -5.83 9.78 -6.42
CA GLN A 120 -6.75 10.45 -5.49
C GLN A 120 -6.22 10.42 -4.06
N ASN A 121 -5.90 9.23 -3.55
CA ASN A 121 -5.42 9.11 -2.18
C ASN A 121 -4.10 9.87 -1.97
N PHE A 122 -3.21 9.88 -2.97
CA PHE A 122 -2.00 10.70 -2.95
C PHE A 122 -2.30 12.20 -2.87
N TYR A 123 -3.18 12.69 -3.73
CA TYR A 123 -3.63 14.09 -3.71
C TYR A 123 -4.23 14.48 -2.36
N LEU A 124 -5.16 13.66 -1.84
CA LEU A 124 -5.83 13.90 -0.56
C LEU A 124 -4.87 13.87 0.64
N MET A 125 -3.86 12.99 0.63
CA MET A 125 -2.88 12.92 1.73
C MET A 125 -1.99 14.17 1.82
N ASN A 126 -1.80 14.90 0.72
CA ASN A 126 -0.92 16.07 0.69
C ASN A 126 -1.50 17.29 1.41
N SER A 127 -2.83 17.44 1.51
CA SER A 127 -3.47 18.58 2.19
C SER A 127 -4.14 18.21 3.52
N LYS A 128 -4.44 19.21 4.35
CA LYS A 128 -5.14 19.00 5.62
C LYS A 128 -6.59 18.58 5.36
N GLU A 129 -7.27 19.30 4.47
CA GLU A 129 -8.65 19.08 4.08
C GLU A 129 -8.82 17.70 3.44
N GLY A 130 -7.88 17.28 2.60
CA GLY A 130 -7.91 15.94 2.02
C GLY A 130 -7.73 14.82 3.05
N ARG A 131 -6.86 15.03 4.06
CA ARG A 131 -6.72 14.10 5.20
C ARG A 131 -7.99 14.04 6.05
N GLU A 132 -8.75 15.13 6.19
CA GLU A 132 -10.04 15.12 6.87
C GLU A 132 -11.07 14.26 6.12
N VAL A 133 -11.09 14.30 4.79
CA VAL A 133 -11.92 13.40 3.97
C VAL A 133 -11.54 11.93 4.21
N ILE A 134 -10.25 11.60 4.20
CA ILE A 134 -9.76 10.24 4.50
C ILE A 134 -10.15 9.80 5.92
N ALA A 135 -10.02 10.69 6.91
CA ALA A 135 -10.39 10.43 8.29
C ALA A 135 -11.89 10.15 8.44
N ASN A 136 -12.75 10.89 7.73
CA ASN A 136 -14.19 10.68 7.74
C ASN A 136 -14.57 9.32 7.13
N GLU A 137 -13.98 8.95 6.00
CA GLU A 137 -14.17 7.62 5.40
C GLU A 137 -13.66 6.49 6.32
N PHE A 138 -12.53 6.70 7.00
CA PHE A 138 -11.99 5.74 7.96
C PHE A 138 -12.94 5.53 9.14
N LYS A 139 -13.49 6.60 9.72
CA LYS A 139 -14.50 6.54 10.79
C LYS A 139 -15.76 5.80 10.34
N ASN A 140 -16.11 5.88 9.06
CA ASN A 140 -17.28 5.23 8.50
C ASN A 140 -17.09 3.74 8.14
N LEU A 141 -15.85 3.21 8.21
CA LEU A 141 -15.60 1.78 7.97
C LEU A 141 -16.43 0.89 8.90
N LYS A 142 -17.24 0.02 8.28
CA LYS A 142 -18.19 -0.87 8.97
C LYS A 142 -17.59 -2.24 9.21
N LEU A 143 -17.81 -2.78 10.40
CA LEU A 143 -17.56 -4.18 10.68
C LEU A 143 -18.55 -5.06 9.89
N LYS A 144 -18.08 -6.21 9.42
CA LYS A 144 -18.98 -7.23 8.86
C LYS A 144 -19.87 -7.78 9.97
N LYS A 145 -21.13 -8.10 9.66
CA LYS A 145 -22.08 -8.67 10.63
C LYS A 145 -21.47 -9.87 11.35
N GLY A 146 -21.54 -9.86 12.69
CA GLY A 146 -21.00 -10.92 13.55
C GLY A 146 -19.47 -10.93 13.71
N LYS A 147 -18.75 -9.90 13.25
CA LYS A 147 -17.31 -9.74 13.51
C LYS A 147 -17.08 -8.66 14.57
N SER A 148 -16.16 -8.94 15.49
CA SER A 148 -15.74 -8.02 16.57
C SER A 148 -14.59 -7.11 16.17
N PHE A 149 -13.98 -7.33 15.00
CA PHE A 149 -12.91 -6.49 14.48
C PHE A 149 -12.91 -6.47 12.94
N LEU A 150 -12.24 -5.46 12.38
CA LEU A 150 -12.01 -5.30 10.96
C LEU A 150 -10.50 -5.35 10.69
N ASN A 151 -10.06 -6.20 9.75
CA ASN A 151 -8.68 -6.17 9.29
C ASN A 151 -8.50 -5.08 8.24
N LEU A 152 -7.53 -4.20 8.46
CA LEU A 152 -7.14 -3.14 7.54
C LEU A 152 -5.68 -3.35 7.13
N ARG A 153 -5.46 -3.46 5.82
CA ARG A 153 -4.12 -3.42 5.27
C ARG A 153 -3.78 -1.98 4.86
N LEU A 154 -2.98 -1.30 5.68
CA LEU A 154 -2.46 0.03 5.36
C LEU A 154 -1.31 -0.09 4.36
N TYR A 155 -1.33 0.78 3.35
CA TYR A 155 -0.37 0.86 2.26
C TYR A 155 -0.11 -0.50 1.60
N VAL A 156 -1.09 -0.99 0.83
CA VAL A 156 -0.84 -2.10 -0.12
C VAL A 156 0.11 -1.63 -1.21
N ASP A 157 -0.09 -0.41 -1.70
CA ASP A 157 0.83 0.31 -2.59
C ASP A 157 1.18 1.67 -1.99
N GLY A 158 2.40 2.14 -2.27
CA GLY A 158 2.96 3.31 -1.61
C GLY A 158 3.52 2.99 -0.23
N ASP A 159 3.90 4.04 0.50
CA ASP A 159 4.37 3.95 1.88
C ASP A 159 4.06 5.28 2.60
N PHE A 160 4.44 5.41 3.87
CA PHE A 160 4.34 6.67 4.61
C PHE A 160 5.34 7.68 4.05
N LYS A 161 4.87 8.77 3.42
CA LYS A 161 5.77 9.77 2.79
C LYS A 161 6.66 10.50 3.80
N ASN A 162 6.16 10.68 5.02
CA ASN A 162 6.82 11.43 6.10
C ASN A 162 6.17 11.14 7.46
N ILE A 163 6.74 11.73 8.52
CA ILE A 163 6.26 11.61 9.89
C ILE A 163 4.82 12.10 10.10
N ASN A 164 4.36 13.10 9.35
CA ASN A 164 2.99 13.62 9.49
C ASN A 164 1.97 12.60 8.99
N GLU A 165 2.24 11.91 7.89
CA GLU A 165 1.39 10.83 7.40
C GLU A 165 1.37 9.64 8.37
N LEU A 166 2.53 9.26 8.92
CA LEU A 166 2.61 8.21 9.93
C LEU A 166 1.76 8.57 11.15
N THR A 167 1.95 9.78 11.68
CA THR A 167 1.22 10.29 12.85
C THR A 167 -0.28 10.36 12.59
N PHE A 168 -0.69 10.80 11.40
CA PHE A 168 -2.10 10.81 10.98
C PHE A 168 -2.73 9.42 11.12
N TRP A 169 -2.09 8.38 10.59
CA TRP A 169 -2.62 7.02 10.68
C TRP A 169 -2.63 6.47 12.11
N MET A 170 -1.56 6.69 12.88
CA MET A 170 -1.51 6.24 14.27
C MET A 170 -2.62 6.87 15.11
N ASN A 171 -2.87 8.17 14.93
CA ASN A 171 -3.98 8.88 15.60
C ASN A 171 -5.35 8.31 15.23
N LEU A 172 -5.60 8.02 13.94
CA LEU A 172 -6.86 7.39 13.54
C LEU A 172 -7.06 6.00 14.17
N LEU A 173 -5.99 5.22 14.29
CA LEU A 173 -6.05 3.88 14.86
C LEU A 173 -6.32 3.88 16.37
N PHE A 174 -5.85 4.89 17.11
CA PHE A 174 -6.25 5.09 18.51
C PHE A 174 -7.75 5.30 18.68
N LEU A 175 -8.40 5.98 17.72
CA LEU A 175 -9.84 6.26 17.78
C LEU A 175 -10.72 5.04 17.44
N ARG A 176 -10.15 3.98 16.88
CA ARG A 176 -10.88 2.79 16.38
C ARG A 176 -10.14 1.50 16.76
N PRO A 177 -10.08 1.14 18.07
CA PRO A 177 -9.36 -0.04 18.54
C PRO A 177 -9.84 -1.36 17.93
N GLU A 178 -11.07 -1.41 17.40
CA GLU A 178 -11.62 -2.57 16.70
C GLU A 178 -11.10 -2.74 15.25
N ILE A 179 -10.40 -1.75 14.70
CA ILE A 179 -9.69 -1.87 13.43
C ILE A 179 -8.30 -2.42 13.70
N LYS A 180 -8.04 -3.67 13.30
CA LYS A 180 -6.72 -4.29 13.37
C LYS A 180 -5.96 -3.98 12.08
N ALA A 181 -5.08 -2.99 12.15
CA ALA A 181 -4.29 -2.55 11.03
C ALA A 181 -2.92 -3.23 10.98
N TYR A 182 -2.44 -3.48 9.77
CA TYR A 182 -1.06 -3.90 9.55
C TYR A 182 -0.49 -3.30 8.27
N GLY A 183 0.82 -3.11 8.23
CA GLY A 183 1.54 -2.48 7.11
C GLY A 183 2.87 -3.18 6.84
N TYR A 184 3.40 -2.99 5.62
CA TYR A 184 4.78 -3.32 5.26
C TYR A 184 5.40 -1.99 4.87
N SER A 185 6.39 -1.55 5.62
CA SER A 185 7.00 -0.25 5.38
C SER A 185 8.51 -0.40 5.22
N LYS A 186 9.05 0.49 4.41
CA LYS A 186 10.48 0.76 4.27
C LYS A 186 10.85 2.14 4.81
N SER A 187 9.85 2.96 5.15
CA SER A 187 9.95 4.30 5.72
C SER A 187 10.37 4.23 7.20
N TRP A 188 11.46 3.51 7.46
CA TRP A 188 11.92 3.17 8.82
C TRP A 188 12.36 4.41 9.60
N LYS A 189 12.89 5.43 8.91
CA LYS A 189 13.27 6.69 9.53
C LYS A 189 12.07 7.37 10.18
N GLU A 190 10.92 7.36 9.52
CA GLU A 190 9.68 7.95 9.99
C GLU A 190 9.23 7.27 11.29
N PHE A 191 9.32 5.94 11.37
CA PHE A 191 9.03 5.18 12.59
C PHE A 191 10.01 5.49 13.72
N LEU A 192 11.31 5.58 13.44
CA LEU A 192 12.32 5.93 14.45
C LEU A 192 12.20 7.38 14.94
N ILE A 193 11.79 8.31 14.07
CA ILE A 193 11.47 9.69 14.46
C ILE A 193 10.23 9.70 15.36
N TYR A 194 9.19 8.95 15.00
CA TYR A 194 7.98 8.85 15.82
C TYR A 194 8.29 8.36 17.25
N ASP A 195 9.12 7.32 17.36
CA ASP A 195 9.58 6.78 18.65
C ASP A 195 10.49 7.75 19.42
N SER A 196 11.40 8.47 18.73
CA SER A 196 12.28 9.44 19.38
C SER A 196 11.52 10.63 19.97
N LEU A 197 10.39 11.00 19.36
CA LEU A 197 9.43 11.98 19.88
C LEU A 197 8.60 11.44 21.06
N LYS A 198 8.85 10.20 21.52
CA LYS A 198 8.14 9.52 22.62
C LYS A 198 6.64 9.38 22.38
N LEU A 199 6.23 9.34 21.11
CA LEU A 199 4.86 9.08 20.74
C LEU A 199 4.57 7.57 20.84
N THR A 200 3.39 7.23 21.32
CA THR A 200 2.97 5.84 21.48
C THR A 200 2.42 5.30 20.17
N PHE A 201 2.80 4.07 19.79
CA PHE A 201 2.14 3.36 18.71
C PHE A 201 0.86 2.67 19.22
N PRO A 202 -0.24 2.69 18.45
CA PRO A 202 -1.48 2.07 18.87
C PRO A 202 -1.37 0.53 18.81
N GLU A 203 -1.89 -0.16 19.83
CA GLU A 203 -1.73 -1.62 19.98
C GLU A 203 -2.33 -2.42 18.82
N ASN A 204 -3.33 -1.85 18.15
CA ASN A 204 -4.01 -2.42 16.99
C ASN A 204 -3.27 -2.18 15.66
N TYR A 205 -2.05 -1.62 15.66
CA TYR A 205 -1.19 -1.53 14.48
C TYR A 205 -0.02 -2.52 14.53
N LYS A 206 0.23 -3.21 13.41
CA LYS A 206 1.38 -4.12 13.26
C LYS A 206 2.21 -3.79 12.01
N LEU A 207 3.47 -3.43 12.25
CA LEU A 207 4.45 -3.21 11.20
C LEU A 207 5.18 -4.53 10.88
N ASN A 208 5.32 -4.83 9.59
CA ASN A 208 6.29 -5.83 9.15
C ASN A 208 7.40 -5.13 8.37
N LEU A 209 8.64 -5.42 8.75
CA LEU A 209 9.83 -4.90 8.09
C LEU A 209 10.00 -5.65 6.76
N SER A 210 9.85 -4.93 5.65
CA SER A 210 9.93 -5.53 4.31
C SER A 210 11.34 -5.41 3.72
N SER A 211 11.76 -6.42 2.96
CA SER A 211 13.04 -6.42 2.24
C SER A 211 13.11 -5.33 1.16
N GLY A 212 14.33 -4.89 0.83
CA GLY A 212 14.60 -3.89 -0.21
C GLY A 212 14.51 -2.42 0.25
N SER A 213 14.61 -2.16 1.56
CA SER A 213 14.78 -0.81 2.12
C SER A 213 16.22 -0.33 1.91
N LEU A 214 16.41 0.99 1.74
CA LEU A 214 17.73 1.64 1.78
C LEU A 214 18.49 1.39 3.10
N HIS A 215 17.76 1.01 4.15
CA HIS A 215 18.31 0.75 5.48
C HIS A 215 18.55 -0.74 5.74
N GLY A 216 18.23 -1.63 4.80
CA GLY A 216 18.23 -3.07 5.02
C GLY A 216 19.59 -3.66 5.39
N ALA A 217 20.69 -3.02 4.98
CA ALA A 217 22.06 -3.42 5.32
C ALA A 217 22.57 -2.81 6.64
N ASN A 218 21.85 -1.85 7.21
CA ASN A 218 22.25 -1.21 8.47
C ASN A 218 21.65 -1.96 9.66
N GLN A 219 22.49 -2.76 10.31
CA GLN A 219 22.08 -3.62 11.42
C GLN A 219 21.57 -2.82 12.63
N ASP A 220 22.18 -1.67 12.96
CA ASP A 220 21.72 -0.80 14.06
C ASP A 220 20.29 -0.30 13.81
N ILE A 221 20.02 0.23 12.62
CA ILE A 221 18.66 0.69 12.26
C ILE A 221 17.68 -0.48 12.34
N LYS A 222 18.06 -1.66 11.86
CA LYS A 222 17.20 -2.85 11.88
C LYS A 222 16.88 -3.29 13.31
N GLU A 223 17.87 -3.30 14.21
CA GLU A 223 17.69 -3.64 15.63
C GLU A 223 16.76 -2.64 16.32
N ARG A 224 16.96 -1.35 16.09
CA ARG A 224 16.08 -0.29 16.62
C ARG A 224 14.65 -0.42 16.09
N MET A 225 14.48 -0.73 14.81
CA MET A 225 13.16 -0.98 14.23
C MET A 225 12.48 -2.21 14.84
N ASN A 226 13.22 -3.30 15.06
CA ASN A 226 12.69 -4.50 15.72
C ASN A 226 12.28 -4.23 17.17
N ALA A 227 12.95 -3.31 17.86
CA ALA A 227 12.61 -2.94 19.23
C ALA A 227 11.32 -2.11 19.37
N LEU A 228 10.80 -1.53 18.27
CA LEU A 228 9.56 -0.74 18.33
C LEU A 228 8.35 -1.60 18.70
N SER A 229 7.47 -1.07 19.55
CA SER A 229 6.30 -1.79 20.06
C SER A 229 5.30 -2.21 18.98
N CYS A 230 5.22 -1.48 17.87
CA CYS A 230 4.39 -1.85 16.72
C CYS A 230 5.00 -2.90 15.81
N THR A 231 6.31 -3.16 15.91
CA THR A 231 6.99 -4.09 15.02
C THR A 231 6.61 -5.51 15.38
N ARG A 232 6.01 -6.20 14.41
CA ARG A 232 5.75 -7.63 14.52
C ARG A 232 6.98 -8.44 14.13
N GLY A 233 7.78 -7.96 13.17
CA GLY A 233 9.05 -8.57 12.72
C GLY A 233 9.23 -8.48 11.19
N GLU A 234 10.04 -9.39 10.62
CA GLU A 234 10.38 -9.36 9.18
C GLU A 234 9.37 -10.09 8.26
N PHE A 235 9.11 -9.49 7.09
CA PHE A 235 8.46 -10.14 5.95
C PHE A 235 9.42 -10.13 4.75
N VAL A 236 9.95 -11.30 4.40
CA VAL A 236 11.03 -11.44 3.42
C VAL A 236 10.56 -12.12 2.14
N ALA A 237 11.00 -11.57 1.03
CA ALA A 237 10.89 -12.19 -0.29
C ALA A 237 12.20 -12.94 -0.58
N VAL A 238 12.12 -14.22 -0.94
CA VAL A 238 13.28 -15.05 -1.26
C VAL A 238 13.19 -15.64 -2.67
N LYS A 239 14.32 -15.75 -3.35
CA LYS A 239 14.40 -16.44 -4.65
C LYS A 239 14.47 -17.94 -4.42
N ILE A 240 13.66 -18.70 -5.15
CA ILE A 240 13.73 -20.16 -5.20
C ILE A 240 13.79 -20.60 -6.67
N ALA A 241 14.24 -21.83 -6.90
CA ALA A 241 14.25 -22.40 -8.24
C ALA A 241 12.80 -22.61 -8.76
N LYS A 242 12.59 -22.38 -10.06
CA LYS A 242 11.26 -22.30 -10.69
C LYS A 242 10.49 -23.62 -10.60
N GLU A 243 11.19 -24.74 -10.60
CA GLU A 243 10.65 -26.09 -10.44
C GLU A 243 9.99 -26.33 -9.08
N PHE A 244 10.34 -25.55 -8.06
CA PHE A 244 9.71 -25.60 -6.74
C PHE A 244 8.59 -24.59 -6.59
N ASP A 245 8.39 -23.68 -7.55
CA ASP A 245 7.30 -22.71 -7.50
C ASP A 245 5.95 -23.42 -7.68
N ALA A 246 4.91 -22.83 -7.09
CA ALA A 246 3.57 -23.37 -7.13
C ALA A 246 2.53 -22.25 -7.20
N PRO A 247 1.32 -22.52 -7.72
CA PRO A 247 0.26 -21.53 -7.70
C PRO A 247 -0.07 -21.06 -6.27
N ILE A 248 -0.53 -19.80 -6.14
CA ILE A 248 -1.04 -19.28 -4.87
C ILE A 248 -2.17 -20.17 -4.37
N GLY A 249 -2.13 -20.53 -3.09
CA GLY A 249 -3.11 -21.43 -2.47
C GLY A 249 -2.84 -22.92 -2.67
N ASN A 250 -1.87 -23.31 -3.49
CA ASN A 250 -1.47 -24.72 -3.71
C ASN A 250 0.03 -24.94 -3.48
N ARG A 251 0.56 -24.37 -2.39
CA ARG A 251 1.98 -24.45 -2.05
C ARG A 251 2.35 -25.83 -1.48
N SER A 252 3.22 -26.56 -2.18
CA SER A 252 3.60 -27.94 -1.81
C SER A 252 4.59 -28.02 -0.64
N LYS A 253 4.89 -29.24 -0.17
CA LYS A 253 5.93 -29.46 0.85
C LYS A 253 7.31 -29.08 0.33
N GLU A 254 7.57 -29.30 -0.95
CA GLU A 254 8.80 -28.98 -1.67
C GLU A 254 8.97 -27.46 -1.75
N TYR A 255 7.92 -26.71 -2.11
CA TYR A 255 7.90 -25.25 -2.05
C TYR A 255 8.28 -24.74 -0.65
N ASN A 256 7.62 -25.27 0.38
CA ASN A 256 7.87 -24.85 1.76
C ASN A 256 9.31 -25.14 2.20
N ARG A 257 9.88 -26.25 1.74
CA ARG A 257 11.29 -26.61 1.99
C ARG A 257 12.23 -25.64 1.26
N ALA A 258 11.98 -25.38 -0.01
CA ALA A 258 12.80 -24.46 -0.81
C ALA A 258 12.81 -23.04 -0.22
N VAL A 259 11.64 -22.51 0.19
CA VAL A 259 11.55 -21.20 0.84
C VAL A 259 12.31 -21.18 2.17
N ARG A 260 12.16 -22.19 3.02
CA ARG A 260 12.89 -22.25 4.30
C ARG A 260 14.40 -22.35 4.10
N ASN A 261 14.85 -23.14 3.14
CA ASN A 261 16.28 -23.26 2.82
C ASN A 261 16.86 -21.94 2.30
N ALA A 262 16.05 -21.11 1.64
CA ALA A 262 16.45 -19.79 1.16
C ALA A 262 16.42 -18.70 2.24
N VAL A 263 15.90 -18.99 3.44
CA VAL A 263 15.92 -18.07 4.58
C VAL A 263 17.01 -18.48 5.55
N ASN A 264 17.78 -17.51 6.03
CA ASN A 264 18.74 -17.72 7.11
C ASN A 264 18.01 -17.87 8.46
N GLY A 265 17.40 -19.03 8.71
CA GLY A 265 16.79 -19.38 9.99
C GLY A 265 15.37 -19.94 9.89
N LYS A 266 14.69 -20.01 11.03
CA LYS A 266 13.30 -20.50 11.10
C LYS A 266 12.36 -19.44 10.52
N ALA A 267 11.54 -19.85 9.56
CA ALA A 267 10.53 -18.98 8.94
C ALA A 267 9.17 -19.66 8.83
N PHE A 268 8.12 -18.86 9.02
CA PHE A 268 6.78 -19.19 8.59
C PHE A 268 6.65 -18.94 7.09
N VAL A 269 6.28 -19.96 6.33
CA VAL A 269 6.12 -19.84 4.87
C VAL A 269 4.73 -19.32 4.56
N CYS A 270 4.67 -18.15 3.91
CA CYS A 270 3.44 -17.53 3.50
C CYS A 270 2.77 -18.33 2.36
N PRO A 271 1.48 -18.69 2.46
CA PRO A 271 0.78 -19.41 1.39
C PRO A 271 0.42 -18.51 0.19
N GLY A 272 0.60 -17.20 0.31
CA GLY A 272 0.30 -16.19 -0.72
C GLY A 272 -1.16 -15.74 -0.77
N LEU A 273 -2.09 -16.47 -0.13
CA LEU A 273 -3.49 -16.09 0.03
C LEU A 273 -3.70 -15.50 1.44
N CYS A 274 -3.99 -14.21 1.54
CA CYS A 274 -4.16 -13.56 2.85
C CYS A 274 -5.43 -14.07 3.53
N GLY A 275 -5.34 -14.30 4.85
CA GLY A 275 -6.45 -14.81 5.65
C GLY A 275 -6.63 -16.32 5.64
N SER A 276 -5.91 -17.07 4.80
CA SER A 276 -5.90 -18.54 4.84
C SER A 276 -4.74 -19.12 5.67
N CYS A 277 -3.77 -18.29 6.07
CA CYS A 277 -2.57 -18.75 6.77
C CYS A 277 -2.80 -19.11 8.25
N THR A 278 -3.94 -18.73 8.84
CA THR A 278 -4.30 -19.10 10.21
C THR A 278 -5.82 -19.31 10.33
N PRO A 279 -6.30 -20.15 11.27
CA PRO A 279 -7.74 -20.31 11.51
C PRO A 279 -8.43 -19.02 11.97
N ASN A 280 -7.71 -18.13 12.67
CA ASN A 280 -8.25 -16.96 13.35
C ASN A 280 -7.58 -15.65 12.87
N GLY A 281 -7.56 -15.42 11.54
CA GLY A 281 -7.02 -14.19 10.95
C GLY A 281 -5.81 -14.44 10.04
N HIS A 282 -4.78 -13.61 10.13
CA HIS A 282 -3.57 -13.75 9.31
C HIS A 282 -2.29 -13.49 10.09
N ALA A 283 -1.20 -14.14 9.69
CA ALA A 283 0.09 -14.06 10.39
C ALA A 283 0.65 -12.63 10.45
N CYS A 284 0.53 -11.85 9.37
CA CYS A 284 1.18 -10.52 9.26
C CYS A 284 0.63 -9.43 10.20
N GLY A 285 -0.50 -9.67 10.87
CA GLY A 285 -1.12 -8.75 11.83
C GLY A 285 -1.40 -9.41 13.17
N SER A 286 -0.70 -10.52 13.47
CA SER A 286 -0.96 -11.33 14.67
C SER A 286 0.25 -11.34 15.60
N GLU A 287 0.00 -11.08 16.88
CA GLU A 287 1.01 -11.18 17.96
C GLU A 287 1.59 -12.59 18.10
N ARG A 288 0.85 -13.61 17.70
CA ARG A 288 1.35 -15.00 17.72
C ARG A 288 2.56 -15.22 16.82
N PHE A 289 2.78 -14.30 15.87
CA PHE A 289 3.91 -14.32 14.95
C PHE A 289 4.90 -13.20 15.27
N LYS A 290 4.87 -12.60 16.46
CA LYS A 290 5.88 -11.65 16.89
C LYS A 290 7.27 -12.31 16.82
N ASP A 291 8.21 -11.61 16.21
CA ASP A 291 9.60 -12.02 15.96
C ASP A 291 9.78 -13.28 15.09
N VAL A 292 8.69 -13.78 14.48
CA VAL A 292 8.74 -14.87 13.50
C VAL A 292 8.92 -14.30 12.10
N THR A 293 10.01 -14.62 11.43
CA THR A 293 10.18 -14.25 10.02
C THR A 293 9.10 -14.90 9.16
N ILE A 294 8.38 -14.09 8.39
CA ILE A 294 7.42 -14.57 7.38
C ILE A 294 8.11 -14.48 6.02
N ALA A 295 8.18 -15.60 5.31
CA ALA A 295 8.87 -15.68 4.02
C ALA A 295 7.91 -16.05 2.89
N ILE A 296 8.13 -15.47 1.72
CA ILE A 296 7.42 -15.83 0.48
C ILE A 296 8.41 -15.92 -0.67
N ALA A 297 8.20 -16.87 -1.58
CA ALA A 297 8.98 -16.93 -2.80
C ALA A 297 8.66 -15.76 -3.75
N THR A 298 9.69 -15.26 -4.42
CA THR A 298 9.60 -14.37 -5.57
C THR A 298 10.25 -15.03 -6.80
N HIS A 299 9.66 -14.77 -7.96
CA HIS A 299 10.10 -15.22 -9.29
C HIS A 299 10.73 -14.06 -10.06
#